data_AF-A0AAF0X838-F1
#
_entry.id   AF-A0AAF0X838-F1
#
_cell.length_a   1.000
_cell.length_b   1.000
_cell.length_c   1.000
_cell.angle_alpha   90.00
_cell.angle_beta   90.00
_cell.angle_gamma   90.00
#
_symmetry.space_group_name_H-M   'P 1'
#
loop_
_entity.id
_entity.type
_entity.pdbx_description
1 polymer ?
#
loop_
_entity_poly.entity_id
_entity_poly.type
_entity_poly.pdbx_seq_one_letter_code
_entity_poly.pdbx_strand_id
1 'polypeptide(L)'
;MVVISSVSCFTFTILASLFIFSYAQVPCSNYTFVSHQHFNSCIDLPHLDAHLHWTYFPSVNKVAIAYRAGQDPSGWIAWAINPTDTGMVGSQALVAFYDSNGSITTYTTPISSYSPSMQPGDLSFQVSNMSAEYTNNEMIIFAVLGPLNNQTNFNHAWQAGDTVSNNIPQMHTTTGPNVLSFGEIDFLSG
;
A
#
# COMPACT_ATOMS: atom_id res chain seq x y z
N MET A 1 -35.43 -67.27 -22.64
CA MET A 1 -35.35 -65.82 -22.86
C MET A 1 -35.77 -65.13 -21.57
N VAL A 2 -34.81 -64.72 -20.72
CA VAL A 2 -34.88 -63.48 -19.92
C VAL A 2 -33.43 -63.05 -19.71
N VAL A 3 -33.21 -61.77 -19.99
CA VAL A 3 -31.93 -61.10 -20.22
C VAL A 3 -31.38 -60.59 -18.88
N ILE A 4 -30.05 -60.65 -18.73
CA ILE A 4 -29.30 -60.03 -17.63
C ILE A 4 -29.34 -58.51 -17.83
N SER A 5 -29.64 -57.71 -16.79
CA SER A 5 -29.21 -56.31 -16.79
C SER A 5 -28.77 -55.86 -15.39
N SER A 6 -27.48 -55.63 -15.30
CA SER A 6 -26.74 -54.97 -14.24
C SER A 6 -27.20 -53.51 -14.07
N VAL A 7 -27.54 -53.11 -12.85
CA VAL A 7 -27.82 -51.72 -12.50
C VAL A 7 -26.49 -51.00 -12.28
N SER A 8 -26.09 -50.17 -13.24
CA SER A 8 -24.95 -49.26 -13.11
C SER A 8 -25.38 -47.99 -12.39
N CYS A 9 -24.88 -47.78 -11.18
CA CYS A 9 -25.08 -46.55 -10.42
C CYS A 9 -24.15 -45.45 -10.98
N PHE A 10 -24.70 -44.57 -11.81
CA PHE A 10 -23.97 -43.39 -12.29
C PHE A 10 -23.92 -42.33 -11.19
N THR A 11 -22.74 -42.13 -10.60
CA THR A 11 -22.45 -40.99 -9.72
C THR A 11 -22.29 -39.72 -10.55
N PHE A 12 -23.20 -38.76 -10.39
CA PHE A 12 -23.09 -37.42 -10.95
C PHE A 12 -22.18 -36.56 -10.05
N THR A 13 -20.90 -36.40 -10.42
CA THR A 13 -20.02 -35.40 -9.81
C THR A 13 -20.39 -34.01 -10.34
N ILE A 14 -21.01 -33.18 -9.51
CA ILE A 14 -21.23 -31.76 -9.79
C ILE A 14 -19.88 -31.04 -9.62
N LEU A 15 -19.25 -30.65 -10.74
CA LEU A 15 -18.12 -29.73 -10.74
C LEU A 15 -18.67 -28.32 -10.47
N ALA A 16 -18.64 -27.87 -9.22
CA ALA A 16 -18.89 -26.47 -8.89
C ALA A 16 -17.67 -25.65 -9.37
N SER A 17 -17.80 -24.98 -10.51
CA SER A 17 -16.81 -24.02 -11.00
C SER A 17 -16.72 -22.85 -10.04
N LEU A 18 -15.64 -22.79 -9.26
CA LEU A 18 -15.25 -21.61 -8.49
C LEU A 18 -14.89 -20.50 -9.49
N PHE A 19 -15.85 -19.62 -9.77
CA PHE A 19 -15.55 -18.37 -10.45
C PHE A 19 -14.76 -17.50 -9.45
N ILE A 20 -13.44 -17.52 -9.57
CA ILE A 20 -12.58 -16.54 -8.91
C ILE A 20 -12.87 -15.21 -9.63
N PHE A 21 -13.65 -14.34 -9.00
CA PHE A 21 -13.77 -12.96 -9.44
C PHE A 21 -12.40 -12.30 -9.29
N SER A 22 -11.60 -12.28 -10.36
CA SER A 22 -10.44 -11.41 -10.43
C SER A 22 -10.98 -9.99 -10.59
N TYR A 23 -10.93 -9.19 -9.53
CA TYR A 23 -11.11 -7.75 -9.68
C TYR A 23 -9.97 -7.26 -10.56
N ALA A 24 -10.29 -6.77 -11.76
CA ALA A 24 -9.31 -6.10 -12.60
C ALA A 24 -8.92 -4.82 -11.87
N GLN A 25 -7.65 -4.72 -11.47
CA GLN A 25 -7.16 -3.54 -10.78
C GLN A 25 -7.20 -2.34 -11.72
N VAL A 26 -7.72 -1.22 -11.24
CA VAL A 26 -7.75 0.03 -12.01
C VAL A 26 -6.32 0.55 -12.11
N PRO A 27 -5.74 0.67 -13.32
CA PRO A 27 -4.42 1.27 -13.49
C PRO A 27 -4.40 2.66 -12.88
N CYS A 28 -3.29 3.05 -12.27
CA CYS A 28 -3.18 4.34 -11.59
C CYS A 28 -3.62 5.52 -12.48
N SER A 29 -3.33 5.46 -13.79
CA SER A 29 -3.66 6.51 -14.75
C SER A 29 -5.16 6.80 -14.91
N ASN A 30 -6.02 5.85 -14.52
CA ASN A 30 -7.48 5.97 -14.62
C ASN A 30 -8.14 6.18 -13.24
N TYR A 31 -7.36 6.34 -12.19
CA TYR A 31 -7.89 6.50 -10.84
C TYR A 31 -8.43 7.93 -10.63
N THR A 32 -9.62 8.04 -10.05
CA THR A 32 -10.20 9.34 -9.66
C THR A 32 -10.40 9.37 -8.16
N PHE A 33 -9.67 10.27 -7.49
CA PHE A 33 -9.79 10.46 -6.05
C PHE A 33 -11.13 11.10 -5.69
N VAL A 34 -11.78 10.57 -4.65
CA VAL A 34 -13.04 11.13 -4.12
C VAL A 34 -12.85 12.56 -3.61
N SER A 35 -11.68 12.86 -3.05
CA SER A 35 -11.28 14.20 -2.62
C SER A 35 -11.05 15.18 -3.77
N HIS A 36 -11.28 14.78 -5.03
CA HIS A 36 -10.99 15.55 -6.25
C HIS A 36 -9.54 16.03 -6.36
N GLN A 37 -8.62 15.41 -5.61
CA GLN A 37 -7.20 15.63 -5.77
C GLN A 37 -6.73 15.06 -7.11
N HIS A 38 -5.83 15.78 -7.78
CA HIS A 38 -5.25 15.39 -9.05
C HIS A 38 -3.73 15.36 -8.93
N PHE A 39 -3.13 14.29 -9.43
CA PHE A 39 -1.69 14.11 -9.48
C PHE A 39 -1.24 14.05 -10.93
N ASN A 40 -0.10 14.67 -11.23
CA ASN A 40 0.40 14.75 -12.60
C ASN A 40 0.95 13.41 -13.09
N SER A 41 1.39 12.57 -12.15
CA SER A 41 2.16 11.38 -12.44
C SER A 41 1.75 10.26 -11.49
N CYS A 42 1.86 9.02 -11.95
CA CYS A 42 1.59 7.86 -11.14
C CYS A 42 2.33 6.62 -11.63
N ILE A 43 2.49 5.63 -10.75
CA ILE A 43 2.99 4.30 -11.07
C ILE A 43 2.16 3.23 -10.35
N ASP A 44 1.92 2.12 -11.05
CA ASP A 44 1.49 0.88 -10.42
C ASP A 44 2.74 0.20 -9.82
N LEU A 45 2.75 -0.05 -8.51
CA LEU A 45 3.87 -0.68 -7.83
C LEU A 45 3.77 -2.21 -7.91
N PRO A 46 4.88 -2.94 -8.02
CA PRO A 46 4.85 -4.40 -7.92
C PRO A 46 4.32 -4.86 -6.56
N HIS A 47 3.47 -5.88 -6.57
CA HIS A 47 2.94 -6.53 -5.36
C HIS A 47 2.06 -5.62 -4.47
N LEU A 48 1.38 -6.26 -3.51
CA LEU A 48 0.54 -5.59 -2.49
C LEU A 48 -0.58 -4.71 -3.04
N ASP A 49 -0.94 -4.87 -4.32
CA ASP A 49 -1.96 -4.05 -4.99
C ASP A 49 -1.74 -2.54 -4.76
N ALA A 50 -0.49 -2.13 -4.80
CA ALA A 50 -0.02 -0.84 -4.35
C ALA A 50 0.25 0.10 -5.54
N HIS A 51 0.03 1.39 -5.32
CA HIS A 51 0.21 2.40 -6.36
C HIS A 51 0.62 3.72 -5.74
N LEU A 52 1.45 4.48 -6.45
CA LEU A 52 1.92 5.78 -6.00
C LEU A 52 1.57 6.84 -7.04
N HIS A 53 0.92 7.91 -6.59
CA HIS A 53 0.63 9.10 -7.36
C HIS A 53 1.42 10.26 -6.79
N TRP A 54 1.90 11.16 -7.65
CA TRP A 54 2.60 12.35 -7.18
C TRP A 54 2.50 13.54 -8.13
N THR A 55 2.73 14.72 -7.54
CA THR A 55 3.00 15.97 -8.24
C THR A 55 4.21 16.61 -7.58
N TYR A 56 5.30 16.78 -8.34
CA TYR A 56 6.48 17.48 -7.87
C TYR A 56 6.37 18.99 -8.15
N PHE A 57 6.76 19.81 -7.18
CA PHE A 57 6.74 21.27 -7.24
C PHE A 57 8.18 21.82 -7.14
N PRO A 58 8.88 22.01 -8.28
CA PRO A 58 10.28 22.41 -8.29
C PRO A 58 10.56 23.75 -7.60
N SER A 59 9.62 24.70 -7.66
CA SER A 59 9.78 26.05 -7.10
C SER A 59 9.90 26.06 -5.57
N VAL A 60 9.37 25.04 -4.90
CA VAL A 60 9.39 24.90 -3.43
C VAL A 60 10.07 23.62 -2.96
N ASN A 61 10.59 22.82 -3.90
CA ASN A 61 11.22 21.51 -3.67
C ASN A 61 10.35 20.57 -2.82
N LYS A 62 9.05 20.51 -3.11
CA LYS A 62 8.09 19.64 -2.42
C LYS A 62 7.43 18.68 -3.38
N VAL A 63 6.97 17.55 -2.87
CA VAL A 63 6.16 16.59 -3.61
C VAL A 63 4.86 16.34 -2.86
N ALA A 64 3.73 16.53 -3.53
CA ALA A 64 2.47 15.99 -3.04
C ALA A 64 2.34 14.56 -3.52
N ILE A 65 1.93 13.64 -2.65
CA ILE A 65 1.76 12.22 -2.96
C ILE A 65 0.38 11.72 -2.54
N ALA A 66 -0.07 10.68 -3.25
CA ALA A 66 -1.09 9.76 -2.76
C ALA A 66 -0.59 8.32 -2.95
N TYR A 67 -0.33 7.63 -1.85
CA TYR A 67 -0.02 6.20 -1.86
C TYR A 67 -1.31 5.42 -1.57
N ARG A 68 -1.70 4.51 -2.46
CA ARG A 68 -2.89 3.67 -2.31
C ARG A 68 -2.49 2.20 -2.31
N ALA A 69 -3.18 1.38 -1.54
CA ALA A 69 -3.04 -0.06 -1.61
C ALA A 69 -4.34 -0.77 -1.20
N GLY A 70 -4.65 -1.88 -1.87
CA GLY A 70 -5.71 -2.78 -1.46
C GLY A 70 -5.43 -3.35 -0.06
N GLN A 71 -6.37 -3.19 0.88
CA GLN A 71 -6.17 -3.62 2.26
C GLN A 71 -7.52 -3.85 2.97
N ASP A 72 -7.57 -4.86 3.85
CA ASP A 72 -8.70 -5.08 4.75
C ASP A 72 -8.74 -3.98 5.85
N PRO A 73 -9.93 -3.54 6.31
CA PRO A 73 -10.02 -2.53 7.37
C PRO A 73 -9.28 -2.87 8.67
N SER A 74 -9.06 -4.15 8.98
CA SER A 74 -8.30 -4.59 10.16
C SER A 74 -6.79 -4.48 10.02
N GLY A 75 -6.31 -4.28 8.79
CA GLY A 75 -4.89 -4.16 8.46
C GLY A 75 -4.37 -2.74 8.50
N TRP A 76 -3.18 -2.57 7.94
CA TRP A 76 -2.48 -1.30 7.81
C TRP A 76 -1.69 -1.27 6.51
N ILE A 77 -1.41 -0.07 6.02
CA ILE A 77 -0.53 0.17 4.88
C ILE A 77 0.57 1.17 5.26
N ALA A 78 1.73 1.06 4.63
CA ALA A 78 2.81 2.03 4.77
C ALA A 78 3.54 2.25 3.45
N TRP A 79 3.97 3.48 3.24
CA TRP A 79 4.90 3.84 2.18
C TRP A 79 6.02 4.71 2.77
N ALA A 80 7.25 4.49 2.33
CA ALA A 80 8.40 5.10 2.95
C ALA A 80 9.47 5.49 1.93
N ILE A 81 10.19 6.56 2.24
CA ILE A 81 11.47 6.91 1.59
C ILE A 81 12.60 6.36 2.45
N ASN A 82 13.56 5.68 1.85
CA ASN A 82 14.82 5.32 2.50
C ASN A 82 15.93 6.23 1.97
N PRO A 83 16.34 7.28 2.71
CA PRO A 83 17.35 8.21 2.22
C PRO A 83 18.80 7.69 2.35
N THR A 84 19.00 6.53 2.99
CA THR A 84 20.34 6.02 3.32
C THR A 84 20.71 4.74 2.61
N ASP A 85 19.74 3.85 2.36
CA ASP A 85 20.00 2.51 1.82
C ASP A 85 18.77 2.01 1.03
N THR A 86 18.83 0.77 0.57
CA THR A 86 17.73 0.03 -0.04
C THR A 86 17.02 -0.85 1.00
N GLY A 87 15.70 -1.02 0.87
CA GLY A 87 14.91 -1.89 1.74
C GLY A 87 14.42 -1.23 3.04
N MET A 88 14.07 -2.08 4.03
CA MET A 88 13.27 -1.67 5.20
C MET A 88 14.04 -0.78 6.20
N VAL A 89 15.24 -1.16 6.62
CA VAL A 89 15.97 -0.45 7.68
C VAL A 89 16.51 0.88 7.14
N GLY A 90 16.27 1.97 7.87
CA GLY A 90 16.57 3.33 7.44
C GLY A 90 15.39 4.03 6.75
N SER A 91 14.31 3.30 6.44
CA SER A 91 13.10 3.86 5.85
C SER A 91 12.42 4.85 6.81
N GLN A 92 11.82 5.88 6.23
CA GLN A 92 11.08 6.93 6.90
C GLN A 92 9.66 6.91 6.36
N ALA A 93 8.75 6.32 7.15
CA ALA A 93 7.48 5.82 6.67
C ALA A 93 6.31 6.75 7.01
N LEU A 94 5.33 6.77 6.12
CA LEU A 94 3.97 7.19 6.37
C LEU A 94 3.14 5.93 6.54
N VAL A 95 2.31 5.88 7.58
CA VAL A 95 1.49 4.70 7.89
C VAL A 95 0.03 5.12 7.95
N ALA A 96 -0.88 4.25 7.54
CA ALA A 96 -2.31 4.41 7.79
C ALA A 96 -2.99 3.09 8.16
N PHE A 97 -4.01 3.22 9.01
CA PHE A 97 -4.88 2.13 9.46
C PHE A 97 -6.14 2.70 10.13
N TYR A 98 -7.13 1.84 10.39
CA TYR A 98 -8.26 2.18 11.23
C TYR A 98 -7.90 2.15 12.71
N ASP A 99 -8.03 3.28 13.38
CA ASP A 99 -7.97 3.35 14.84
C ASP A 99 -9.14 2.56 15.44
N SER A 100 -8.95 2.05 16.66
CA SER A 100 -9.99 1.46 17.52
C SER A 100 -11.29 2.28 17.61
N ASN A 101 -11.23 3.60 17.43
CA ASN A 101 -12.41 4.48 17.44
C ASN A 101 -13.18 4.52 16.09
N GLY A 102 -12.71 3.77 15.08
CA GLY A 102 -13.32 3.68 13.75
C GLY A 102 -12.93 4.78 12.76
N SER A 103 -12.10 5.75 13.18
CA SER A 103 -11.50 6.72 12.25
C SER A 103 -10.27 6.12 11.58
N ILE A 104 -10.00 6.54 10.34
CA ILE A 104 -8.71 6.24 9.71
C ILE A 104 -7.68 7.26 10.18
N THR A 105 -6.54 6.77 10.65
CA THR A 105 -5.44 7.61 11.14
C THR A 105 -4.23 7.49 10.23
N THR A 106 -3.39 8.52 10.22
CA THR A 106 -2.09 8.48 9.56
C THR A 106 -1.05 9.29 10.32
N TYR A 107 0.18 8.80 10.32
CA TYR A 107 1.32 9.47 10.94
C TYR A 107 2.64 9.03 10.30
N THR A 108 3.69 9.77 10.64
CA THR A 108 5.07 9.45 10.28
C THR A 108 5.72 8.54 11.33
N THR A 109 6.56 7.60 10.91
CA THR A 109 7.36 6.77 11.82
C THR A 109 8.73 6.42 11.21
N PRO A 110 9.83 6.55 11.98
CA PRO A 110 11.15 6.10 11.53
C PRO A 110 11.31 4.58 11.71
N ILE A 111 11.80 3.91 10.67
CA ILE A 111 12.06 2.46 10.65
C ILE A 111 13.55 2.20 10.85
N SER A 112 13.97 2.12 12.11
CA SER A 112 15.39 1.97 12.49
C SER A 112 15.87 0.52 12.61
N SER A 113 14.98 -0.46 12.51
CA SER A 113 15.30 -1.89 12.60
C SER A 113 14.22 -2.75 11.94
N TYR A 114 14.40 -4.07 11.91
CA TYR A 114 13.39 -5.05 11.48
C TYR A 114 12.25 -5.26 12.50
N SER A 115 12.33 -4.65 13.67
CA SER A 115 11.27 -4.66 14.69
C SER A 115 11.12 -3.26 15.30
N PRO A 116 10.73 -2.27 14.48
CA PRO A 116 10.54 -0.90 14.94
C PRO A 116 9.35 -0.84 15.91
N SER A 117 9.28 0.22 16.72
CA SER A 117 8.14 0.42 17.64
C SER A 117 6.81 0.72 16.92
N MET A 118 6.88 1.13 15.65
CA MET A 118 5.76 1.64 14.86
C MET A 118 5.00 2.80 15.54
N GLN A 119 5.65 3.50 16.48
CA GLN A 119 5.07 4.68 17.13
C GLN A 119 5.28 5.92 16.23
N PRO A 120 4.43 6.96 16.36
CA PRO A 120 4.67 8.23 15.71
C PRO A 120 6.07 8.79 16.04
N GLY A 121 6.73 9.36 15.04
CA GLY A 121 8.06 9.94 15.21
C GLY A 121 8.48 10.83 14.05
N ASP A 122 9.46 11.68 14.33
CA ASP A 122 9.97 12.65 13.37
C ASP A 122 10.79 11.99 12.25
N LEU A 123 10.72 12.58 11.07
CA LEU A 123 11.50 12.20 9.89
C LEU A 123 12.61 13.24 9.63
N SER A 124 13.60 12.90 8.83
CA SER A 124 14.67 13.82 8.43
C SER A 124 14.21 14.87 7.40
N PHE A 125 12.99 14.74 6.87
CA PHE A 125 12.34 15.70 6.00
C PHE A 125 10.95 16.05 6.54
N GLN A 126 10.47 17.23 6.19
CA GLN A 126 9.15 17.67 6.62
C GLN A 126 8.05 16.90 5.90
N VAL A 127 7.00 16.54 6.64
CA VAL A 127 5.75 16.00 6.11
C VAL A 127 4.62 16.88 6.60
N SER A 128 3.72 17.25 5.69
CA SER A 128 2.60 18.15 5.96
C SER A 128 1.37 17.72 5.20
N ASN A 129 0.21 18.29 5.55
CA ASN A 129 -1.08 17.99 4.92
C ASN A 129 -1.38 16.49 4.84
N MET A 130 -1.06 15.76 5.92
CA MET A 130 -1.33 14.33 5.98
C MET A 130 -2.81 14.09 6.19
N SER A 131 -3.37 13.18 5.40
CA SER A 131 -4.69 12.61 5.61
C SER A 131 -4.72 11.18 5.09
N ALA A 132 -5.69 10.41 5.55
CA ALA A 132 -5.92 9.07 5.01
C ALA A 132 -7.39 8.87 4.71
N GLU A 133 -7.67 8.01 3.74
CA GLU A 133 -9.01 7.63 3.31
C GLU A 133 -9.09 6.11 3.15
N TYR A 134 -10.28 5.56 3.36
CA TYR A 134 -10.58 4.18 2.98
C TYR A 134 -11.81 4.18 2.09
N THR A 135 -11.64 3.72 0.86
CA THR A 135 -12.70 3.69 -0.15
C THR A 135 -12.41 2.57 -1.14
N ASN A 136 -13.45 1.95 -1.70
CA ASN A 136 -13.31 0.89 -2.71
C ASN A 136 -12.33 -0.24 -2.31
N ASN A 137 -12.30 -0.61 -1.02
CA ASN A 137 -11.39 -1.63 -0.46
C ASN A 137 -9.89 -1.28 -0.54
N GLU A 138 -9.56 0.01 -0.70
CA GLU A 138 -8.21 0.54 -0.65
C GLU A 138 -8.06 1.50 0.52
N MET A 139 -6.90 1.45 1.18
CA MET A 139 -6.42 2.54 2.03
C MET A 139 -5.58 3.49 1.19
N ILE A 140 -5.70 4.79 1.45
CA ILE A 140 -4.98 5.84 0.74
C ILE A 140 -4.34 6.78 1.77
N ILE A 141 -3.05 7.06 1.59
CA ILE A 141 -2.28 8.05 2.35
C ILE A 141 -2.00 9.24 1.44
N PHE A 142 -2.44 10.43 1.85
CA PHE A 142 -2.07 11.70 1.22
C PHE A 142 -1.05 12.42 2.08
N ALA A 143 -0.07 13.06 1.46
CA ALA A 143 0.90 13.89 2.15
C ALA A 143 1.60 14.87 1.20
N VAL A 144 2.21 15.91 1.77
CA VAL A 144 3.18 16.78 1.11
C VAL A 144 4.52 16.62 1.80
N LEU A 145 5.53 16.15 1.07
CA LEU A 145 6.88 15.89 1.55
C LEU A 145 7.83 17.00 1.12
N GLY A 146 8.82 17.26 1.97
CA GLY A 146 9.96 18.12 1.67
C GLY A 146 9.91 19.50 2.33
N PRO A 147 11.00 20.28 2.21
CA PRO A 147 12.04 20.14 1.18
C PRO A 147 12.86 18.86 1.23
N LEU A 148 13.06 18.20 0.09
CA LEU A 148 13.79 16.92 0.01
C LEU A 148 15.28 17.12 -0.34
N ASN A 149 15.97 18.02 0.38
CA ASN A 149 17.43 18.25 0.27
C ASN A 149 18.00 18.37 -1.16
N ASN A 150 17.23 18.95 -2.09
CA ASN A 150 17.56 19.08 -3.52
C ASN A 150 17.77 17.74 -4.26
N GLN A 151 17.21 16.65 -3.75
CA GLN A 151 17.16 15.35 -4.38
C GLN A 151 15.73 15.07 -4.87
N THR A 152 15.62 14.36 -5.99
CA THR A 152 14.33 13.91 -6.54
C THR A 152 14.27 12.40 -6.69
N ASN A 153 15.43 11.73 -6.73
CA ASN A 153 15.56 10.29 -6.74
C ASN A 153 15.78 9.74 -5.33
N PHE A 154 15.02 8.71 -4.98
CA PHE A 154 15.05 8.06 -3.68
C PHE A 154 14.83 6.55 -3.81
N ASN A 155 15.43 5.79 -2.90
CA ASN A 155 14.92 4.45 -2.60
C ASN A 155 13.59 4.60 -1.85
N HIS A 156 12.65 3.73 -2.15
CA HIS A 156 11.39 3.64 -1.41
C HIS A 156 11.03 2.19 -1.09
N ALA A 157 10.12 2.03 -0.13
CA ALA A 157 9.54 0.75 0.22
C ALA A 157 8.06 0.93 0.50
N TRP A 158 7.28 -0.11 0.24
CA TRP A 158 5.86 -0.14 0.55
C TRP A 158 5.53 -1.44 1.26
N GLN A 159 4.65 -1.37 2.25
CA GLN A 159 4.31 -2.49 3.10
C GLN A 159 2.82 -2.48 3.43
N ALA A 160 2.31 -3.67 3.71
CA ALA A 160 0.97 -3.89 4.19
C ALA A 160 1.01 -5.04 5.22
N GLY A 161 0.18 -4.96 6.25
CA GLY A 161 0.05 -6.03 7.24
C GLY A 161 -1.38 -6.15 7.74
N ASP A 162 -1.75 -7.34 8.22
CA ASP A 162 -3.16 -7.71 8.42
C ASP A 162 -3.64 -7.47 9.86
N THR A 163 -2.84 -6.82 10.70
CA THR A 163 -3.19 -6.67 12.11
C THR A 163 -2.68 -5.36 12.70
N VAL A 164 -3.58 -4.69 13.40
CA VAL A 164 -3.29 -3.57 14.31
C VAL A 164 -3.69 -3.98 15.72
N SER A 165 -2.83 -3.74 16.71
CA SER A 165 -3.11 -4.03 18.12
C SER A 165 -2.82 -2.79 18.95
N ASN A 166 -3.77 -2.37 19.79
CA ASN A 166 -3.66 -1.16 20.61
C ASN A 166 -3.27 0.09 19.78
N ASN A 167 -3.87 0.23 18.60
CA ASN A 167 -3.55 1.28 17.63
C ASN A 167 -2.09 1.30 17.14
N ILE A 168 -1.41 0.16 17.21
CA ILE A 168 -0.05 -0.02 16.69
C ILE A 168 -0.06 -1.09 15.59
N PRO A 169 0.39 -0.76 14.37
CA PRO A 169 0.64 -1.74 13.31
C PRO A 169 1.52 -2.88 13.81
N GLN A 170 1.06 -4.12 13.59
CA GLN A 170 1.84 -5.31 13.95
C GLN A 170 2.69 -5.78 12.78
N MET A 171 3.61 -6.70 13.07
CA MET A 171 4.51 -7.29 12.08
C MET A 171 3.74 -7.80 10.85
N HIS A 172 4.17 -7.36 9.66
CA HIS A 172 3.69 -7.90 8.39
C HIS A 172 4.38 -9.23 8.08
N THR A 173 3.89 -9.94 7.07
CA THR A 173 4.52 -11.18 6.59
C THR A 173 5.97 -10.93 6.18
N THR A 174 6.90 -11.77 6.62
CA THR A 174 8.35 -11.61 6.36
C THR A 174 8.83 -12.43 5.16
N THR A 175 7.94 -12.71 4.22
CA THR A 175 8.18 -13.52 3.01
C THR A 175 7.31 -13.00 1.85
N GLY A 176 7.63 -13.40 0.62
CA GLY A 176 6.79 -13.14 -0.54
C GLY A 176 6.66 -11.64 -0.87
N PRO A 177 5.46 -11.14 -1.19
CA PRO A 177 5.21 -9.74 -1.56
C PRO A 177 5.95 -8.70 -0.70
N ASN A 178 5.82 -8.77 0.63
CA ASN A 178 6.41 -7.79 1.54
C ASN A 178 7.94 -7.68 1.43
N VAL A 179 8.66 -8.77 1.19
CA VAL A 179 10.14 -8.72 1.05
C VAL A 179 10.58 -8.26 -0.33
N LEU A 180 9.67 -8.20 -1.30
CA LEU A 180 9.91 -7.75 -2.67
C LEU A 180 9.45 -6.30 -2.92
N SER A 181 8.75 -5.70 -1.95
CA SER A 181 8.12 -4.37 -2.08
C SER A 181 9.08 -3.22 -1.74
N PHE A 182 10.09 -3.03 -2.60
CA PHE A 182 10.99 -1.89 -2.58
C PHE A 182 11.49 -1.57 -3.99
N GLY A 183 12.01 -0.37 -4.18
CA GLY A 183 12.49 0.09 -5.48
C GLY A 183 13.06 1.51 -5.43
N GLU A 184 13.25 2.09 -6.61
CA GLU A 184 13.64 3.49 -6.78
C GLU A 184 12.49 4.31 -7.35
N ILE A 185 12.41 5.57 -6.95
CA ILE A 185 11.49 6.56 -7.51
C ILE A 185 12.26 7.83 -7.82
N ASP A 186 11.98 8.43 -8.98
CA ASP A 186 12.39 9.80 -9.30
C ASP A 186 11.15 10.68 -9.45
N PHE A 187 10.97 11.63 -8.54
CA PHE A 187 9.81 12.52 -8.57
C PHE A 187 9.80 13.48 -9.78
N LEU A 188 10.91 13.55 -10.56
CA LEU A 188 10.95 14.23 -11.86
C LEU A 188 10.51 13.37 -13.04
N SER A 189 10.52 12.04 -12.94
CA SER A 189 10.28 11.14 -14.09
C SER A 189 8.80 11.01 -14.46
N GLY A 190 8.01 12.02 -14.11
CA GLY A 190 6.56 12.05 -14.15
C GLY A 190 5.95 12.43 -15.49
#